data_AF-A0A6P1BB77-F1
#
_entry.id   AF-A0A6P1BB77-F1
#
_cell.length_a   1.000
_cell.length_b   1.000
_cell.length_c   1.000
_cell.angle_alpha   90.00
_cell.angle_beta   90.00
_cell.angle_gamma   90.00
#
_symmetry.space_group_name_H-M   'P 1'
#
loop_
_entity.id
_entity.type
_entity.pdbx_description
1 polymer ?
#
loop_
_entity_poly.entity_id
_entity_poly.type
_entity_poly.pdbx_seq_one_letter_code
_entity_poly.pdbx_strand_id
1 'polypeptide(L)'
;MTHQILKSALAPPPVTFDQVKQAFGNLVDTFIHEMQTWHDHDVQVKALQPMRPEPKPSDHADAEDPASAFWRDFAAWQTEKRGRHEPYPAPLAHPDIAASIKAITGADGSVTYVPDFEIVNDDPTPAQIFAAKKALLLNAVHHAEQEALKQTQLPLGKRRLADLREVDIRGADPRTIGAADQQHLADQESRRAKVDAIVRAAAQVTSDIEDLTTDNVDTFTIPIFATAAPASAPGRPEAGAECVTGGAAP
;
A
#
# COMPACT_ATOMS: atom_id res chain seq x y z
N MET A 1 8.17 -34.63 14.47
CA MET A 1 7.86 -34.50 13.04
C MET A 1 6.36 -34.67 12.83
N THR A 2 5.53 -33.63 13.03
CA THR A 2 4.08 -33.62 12.68
C THR A 2 3.41 -32.29 13.09
N HIS A 3 3.80 -31.16 12.48
CA HIS A 3 3.05 -29.90 12.59
C HIS A 3 3.18 -29.06 11.31
N GLN A 4 2.78 -29.64 10.17
CA GLN A 4 2.81 -28.92 8.88
C GLN A 4 1.58 -29.24 8.01
N ILE A 5 0.42 -29.29 8.64
CA ILE A 5 -0.89 -29.34 7.97
C ILE A 5 -1.78 -28.42 8.82
N LEU A 6 -2.59 -27.56 8.19
CA LEU A 6 -3.51 -26.54 8.78
C LEU A 6 -3.04 -25.07 8.73
N LYS A 7 -2.44 -24.61 7.63
CA LYS A 7 -2.39 -23.16 7.29
C LYS A 7 -2.78 -22.82 5.84
N SER A 8 -3.41 -23.75 5.11
CA SER A 8 -4.17 -23.40 3.91
C SER A 8 -5.60 -23.05 4.32
N ALA A 9 -5.75 -21.94 5.04
CA ALA A 9 -7.05 -21.32 5.21
C ALA A 9 -7.47 -20.79 3.82
N LEU A 10 -8.64 -21.25 3.38
CA LEU A 10 -9.25 -20.95 2.09
C LEU A 10 -9.18 -19.46 1.77
N ALA A 11 -8.44 -19.08 0.73
CA ALA A 11 -8.67 -17.79 0.09
C ALA A 11 -10.14 -17.78 -0.37
N PRO A 12 -10.92 -16.72 -0.07
CA PRO A 12 -12.28 -16.62 -0.57
C PRO A 12 -12.24 -16.72 -2.11
N PRO A 13 -13.22 -17.39 -2.73
CA PRO A 13 -13.26 -17.49 -4.19
C PRO A 13 -13.25 -16.07 -4.80
N PRO A 14 -12.55 -15.87 -5.93
CA PRO A 14 -12.53 -14.56 -6.57
C PRO A 14 -13.96 -14.16 -6.96
N VAL A 15 -14.35 -12.94 -6.57
CA VAL A 15 -15.65 -12.37 -6.93
C VAL A 15 -15.68 -12.18 -8.45
N THR A 16 -16.68 -12.73 -9.12
CA THR A 16 -16.81 -12.61 -10.58
C THR A 16 -17.47 -11.28 -10.96
N PHE A 17 -17.21 -10.80 -12.17
CA PHE A 17 -17.84 -9.59 -12.69
C PHE A 17 -19.38 -9.69 -12.68
N ASP A 18 -19.93 -10.87 -12.99
CA ASP A 18 -21.38 -11.10 -12.96
C ASP A 18 -21.96 -10.98 -11.54
N GLN A 19 -21.22 -11.44 -10.52
CA GLN A 19 -21.62 -11.26 -9.12
C GLN A 19 -21.64 -9.79 -8.72
N VAL A 20 -20.63 -9.01 -9.14
CA VAL A 20 -20.60 -7.55 -8.89
C VAL A 20 -21.76 -6.86 -9.61
N LYS A 21 -22.02 -7.21 -10.87
CA LYS A 21 -23.11 -6.63 -11.67
C LYS A 21 -24.47 -6.95 -11.07
N GLN A 22 -24.68 -8.18 -10.60
CA GLN A 22 -25.92 -8.58 -9.94
C GLN A 22 -26.12 -7.85 -8.60
N ALA A 23 -25.07 -7.78 -7.77
CA ALA A 23 -25.13 -7.07 -6.49
C ALA A 23 -25.45 -5.57 -6.69
N PHE A 24 -24.84 -4.93 -7.69
CA PHE A 24 -25.13 -3.55 -8.04
C PHE A 24 -26.57 -3.37 -8.56
N GLY A 25 -27.06 -4.27 -9.42
CA GLY A 25 -28.44 -4.24 -9.89
C GLY A 25 -29.44 -4.30 -8.74
N ASN A 26 -29.26 -5.23 -7.81
CA ASN A 26 -30.11 -5.35 -6.63
C ASN A 26 -30.12 -4.08 -5.76
N LEU A 27 -28.97 -3.41 -5.62
CA LEU A 27 -28.85 -2.17 -4.86
C LEU A 27 -29.60 -1.01 -5.55
N VAL A 28 -29.50 -0.90 -6.87
CA VAL A 28 -30.24 0.11 -7.65
C VAL A 28 -31.75 -0.13 -7.56
N ASP A 29 -32.20 -1.38 -7.70
CA ASP A 29 -33.62 -1.71 -7.61
C ASP A 29 -34.19 -1.41 -6.21
N THR A 30 -33.43 -1.70 -5.16
CA THR A 30 -33.79 -1.36 -3.78
C THR A 30 -33.93 0.15 -3.60
N PHE A 31 -32.97 0.93 -4.12
CA PHE A 31 -33.01 2.38 -4.05
C PHE A 31 -34.19 2.98 -4.83
N ILE A 32 -34.48 2.46 -6.04
CA ILE A 32 -35.64 2.90 -6.83
C ILE A 32 -36.94 2.63 -6.07
N HIS A 33 -37.07 1.45 -5.46
CA HIS A 33 -38.25 1.09 -4.67
C HIS A 33 -38.42 1.99 -3.44
N GLU A 34 -37.34 2.31 -2.74
CA GLU A 34 -37.33 3.26 -1.62
C GLU A 34 -37.81 4.65 -2.07
N MET A 35 -37.26 5.17 -3.17
CA MET A 35 -37.67 6.46 -3.75
C MET A 35 -39.14 6.48 -4.19
N GLN A 36 -39.66 5.39 -4.74
CA GLN A 36 -41.08 5.26 -5.09
C GLN A 36 -41.97 5.26 -3.85
N THR A 37 -41.58 4.51 -2.82
CA THR A 37 -42.30 4.47 -1.54
C THR A 37 -42.38 5.86 -0.91
N TRP A 38 -41.29 6.62 -0.97
CA TRP A 38 -41.25 8.01 -0.51
C TRP A 38 -42.16 8.93 -1.32
N HIS A 39 -42.16 8.79 -2.65
CA HIS A 39 -43.05 9.56 -3.52
C HIS A 39 -44.53 9.29 -3.22
N ASP A 40 -44.91 8.01 -3.12
CA ASP A 40 -46.29 7.60 -2.83
C ASP A 40 -46.75 8.12 -1.47
N HIS A 41 -45.87 8.09 -0.46
CA HIS A 41 -46.17 8.63 0.86
C HIS A 41 -46.36 10.16 0.83
N ASP A 42 -45.51 10.91 0.12
CA ASP A 42 -45.68 12.36 -0.06
C ASP A 42 -47.01 12.71 -0.74
N VAL A 43 -47.42 11.93 -1.76
CA VAL A 43 -48.73 12.07 -2.40
C VAL A 43 -49.87 11.82 -1.40
N GLN A 44 -49.76 10.79 -0.56
CA GLN A 44 -50.75 10.52 0.49
C GLN A 44 -50.84 11.64 1.53
N VAL A 45 -49.69 12.15 2.00
CA VAL A 45 -49.63 13.26 2.97
C VAL A 45 -50.25 14.54 2.38
N LYS A 46 -49.98 14.84 1.10
CA LYS A 46 -50.57 15.97 0.38
C LYS A 46 -52.08 15.84 0.15
N ALA A 47 -52.60 14.61 0.10
CA ALA A 47 -54.02 14.33 -0.04
C ALA A 47 -54.82 14.47 1.27
N LEU A 48 -54.15 14.53 2.44
CA LEU A 48 -54.82 14.73 3.73
C LEU A 48 -55.47 16.12 3.80
N GLN A 49 -56.72 16.20 4.27
CA GLN A 49 -57.43 17.48 4.47
C GLN A 49 -56.61 18.46 5.31
N PRO A 50 -56.63 19.78 5.09
CA PRO A 50 -55.84 20.73 5.88
C PRO A 50 -55.99 20.50 7.39
N MET A 51 -54.87 20.56 8.12
CA MET A 51 -54.83 20.28 9.56
C MET A 51 -55.75 21.25 10.30
N ARG A 52 -56.39 20.77 11.38
CA ARG A 52 -57.10 21.65 12.30
C ARG A 52 -56.15 22.72 12.84
N PRO A 53 -56.61 23.97 13.04
CA PRO A 53 -55.78 25.00 13.66
C PRO A 53 -55.31 24.53 15.03
N GLU A 54 -54.12 24.99 15.44
CA GLU A 54 -53.57 24.68 16.76
C GLU A 54 -54.57 25.13 17.84
N PRO A 55 -55.02 24.21 18.73
CA PRO A 55 -55.97 24.56 19.78
C PRO A 55 -55.33 25.58 20.71
N LYS A 56 -56.06 26.64 21.05
CA LYS A 56 -55.61 27.67 21.98
C LYS A 56 -56.30 27.47 23.32
N PRO A 57 -55.67 27.83 24.45
CA PRO A 57 -56.33 27.77 25.76
C PRO A 57 -57.67 28.53 25.80
N SER A 58 -57.80 29.62 25.03
CA SER A 58 -59.05 30.40 24.90
C SER A 58 -60.23 29.62 24.32
N ASP A 59 -59.97 28.60 23.51
CA ASP A 59 -61.00 27.84 22.80
C ASP A 59 -61.75 26.87 23.75
N HIS A 60 -61.23 26.70 24.97
CA HIS A 60 -61.76 25.82 26.00
C HIS A 60 -62.23 26.57 27.26
N ALA A 61 -62.35 27.91 27.19
CA ALA A 61 -62.70 28.75 28.33
C ALA A 61 -64.06 28.40 28.96
N ASP A 62 -64.99 27.90 28.15
CA ASP A 62 -66.36 27.53 28.59
C ASP A 62 -66.49 26.07 29.04
N ALA A 63 -65.41 25.27 29.01
CA ALA A 63 -65.44 23.89 29.48
C ALA A 63 -65.47 23.82 31.02
N GLU A 64 -66.07 22.75 31.56
CA GLU A 64 -66.10 22.51 33.01
C GLU A 64 -64.70 22.39 33.62
N ASP A 65 -63.74 21.87 32.86
CA ASP A 65 -62.30 21.86 33.16
C ASP A 65 -61.50 22.31 31.91
N PRO A 66 -61.24 23.62 31.79
CA PRO A 66 -60.54 24.19 30.63
C PRO A 66 -59.14 23.62 30.40
N ALA A 67 -58.42 23.30 31.48
CA ALA A 67 -57.04 22.83 31.39
C ALA A 67 -56.98 21.40 30.85
N SER A 68 -57.80 20.49 31.40
CA SER A 68 -57.84 19.10 30.93
C SER A 68 -58.40 18.98 29.51
N ALA A 69 -59.37 19.83 29.15
CA ALA A 69 -59.91 19.88 27.79
C ALA A 69 -58.84 20.34 26.78
N PHE A 70 -58.12 21.43 27.09
CA PHE A 70 -57.00 21.92 26.26
C PHE A 70 -55.93 20.85 26.07
N TRP A 71 -55.46 20.20 27.14
CA TRP A 71 -54.37 19.23 27.02
C TRP A 71 -54.76 18.00 26.21
N ARG A 72 -56.02 17.57 26.27
CA ARG A 72 -56.54 16.47 25.44
C ARG A 72 -56.54 16.84 23.96
N ASP A 73 -57.06 18.01 23.62
CA ASP A 73 -57.14 18.47 22.24
C ASP A 73 -55.76 18.83 21.69
N PHE A 74 -54.88 19.39 22.52
CA PHE A 74 -53.49 19.64 22.17
C PHE A 74 -52.71 18.34 21.96
N ALA A 75 -52.91 17.31 22.79
CA ALA A 75 -52.28 15.99 22.58
C ALA A 75 -52.78 15.31 21.30
N ALA A 76 -54.09 15.42 20.99
CA ALA A 76 -54.66 14.93 19.75
C ALA A 76 -54.10 15.70 18.53
N TRP A 77 -53.98 17.02 18.63
CA TRP A 77 -53.37 17.86 17.60
C TRP A 77 -51.88 17.53 17.40
N GLN A 78 -51.10 17.32 18.47
CA GLN A 78 -49.69 16.90 18.39
C GLN A 78 -49.54 15.54 17.70
N THR A 79 -50.44 14.61 17.99
CA THR A 79 -50.46 13.28 17.34
C THR A 79 -50.77 13.42 15.84
N GLU A 80 -51.77 14.22 15.49
CA GLU A 80 -52.10 14.55 14.09
C GLU A 80 -50.94 15.27 13.39
N LYS A 81 -50.28 16.20 14.08
CA LYS A 81 -49.13 16.95 13.57
C LYS A 81 -47.94 16.05 13.29
N ARG A 82 -47.58 15.16 14.21
CA ARG A 82 -46.46 14.22 14.05
C ARG A 82 -46.67 13.31 12.83
N GLY A 83 -47.88 12.76 12.67
CA GLY A 83 -48.22 11.92 11.53
C GLY A 83 -48.16 12.62 10.16
N ARG A 84 -48.15 13.96 10.12
CA ARG A 84 -48.06 14.74 8.87
C ARG A 84 -46.69 15.37 8.61
N HIS A 85 -45.99 15.77 9.67
CA HIS A 85 -44.70 16.45 9.57
C HIS A 85 -43.50 15.50 9.54
N GLU A 86 -43.72 14.19 9.67
CA GLU A 86 -42.74 13.14 9.40
C GLU A 86 -43.09 12.43 8.06
N PRO A 87 -43.04 13.13 6.90
CA PRO A 87 -43.36 12.53 5.60
C PRO A 87 -42.32 11.47 5.17
N TYR A 88 -41.23 11.34 5.90
CA TYR A 88 -40.21 10.32 5.65
C TYR A 88 -39.90 9.63 6.99
N PRO A 89 -39.66 8.31 6.99
CA PRO A 89 -39.09 7.65 8.14
C PRO A 89 -37.77 8.37 8.49
N ALA A 90 -37.45 8.43 9.79
CA ALA A 90 -36.15 8.95 10.20
C ALA A 90 -35.05 8.19 9.43
N PRO A 91 -34.01 8.89 8.93
CA PRO A 91 -32.95 8.23 8.18
C PRO A 91 -32.39 7.09 9.03
N LEU A 92 -32.49 5.87 8.51
CA LEU A 92 -31.88 4.72 9.14
C LEU A 92 -30.37 4.87 9.00
N ALA A 93 -29.64 4.71 10.10
CA ALA A 93 -28.19 4.65 10.03
C ALA A 93 -27.76 3.48 9.13
N HIS A 94 -26.56 3.57 8.56
CA HIS A 94 -25.97 2.46 7.79
C HIS A 94 -26.05 1.16 8.61
N PRO A 95 -26.36 -0.01 8.01
CA PRO A 95 -26.52 -1.27 8.73
C PRO A 95 -25.38 -1.57 9.72
N ASP A 96 -24.14 -1.26 9.34
CA ASP A 96 -22.98 -1.45 10.23
C ASP A 96 -22.99 -0.55 11.46
N ILE A 97 -23.48 0.69 11.33
CA ILE A 97 -23.62 1.63 12.46
C ILE A 97 -24.76 1.16 13.36
N ALA A 98 -25.87 0.71 12.78
CA ALA A 98 -26.99 0.14 13.53
C ALA A 98 -26.58 -1.14 14.28
N ALA A 99 -25.75 -1.99 13.67
CA ALA A 99 -25.19 -3.18 14.29
C ALA A 99 -24.18 -2.85 15.42
N SER A 100 -23.54 -1.68 15.36
CA SER A 100 -22.58 -1.21 16.37
C SER A 100 -23.24 -0.65 17.64
N ILE A 101 -24.57 -0.64 17.72
CA ILE A 101 -25.33 -0.13 18.85
C ILE A 101 -26.26 -1.22 19.38
N LYS A 102 -26.06 -1.63 20.62
CA LYS A 102 -26.92 -2.60 21.29
C LYS A 102 -27.99 -1.87 22.11
N ALA A 103 -29.25 -2.15 21.79
CA ALA A 103 -30.36 -1.74 22.63
C ALA A 103 -30.46 -2.67 23.85
N ILE A 104 -30.34 -2.11 25.05
CA ILE A 104 -30.53 -2.80 26.33
C ILE A 104 -31.84 -2.31 26.94
N THR A 105 -32.80 -3.21 27.09
CA THR A 105 -34.07 -2.91 27.75
C THR A 105 -33.92 -3.10 29.28
N GLY A 106 -34.15 -2.03 30.04
CA GLY A 106 -34.16 -2.04 31.50
C GLY A 106 -35.38 -2.74 32.08
N ALA A 107 -35.34 -3.04 33.38
CA ALA A 107 -36.45 -3.69 34.10
C ALA A 107 -37.74 -2.84 34.15
N ASP A 108 -37.61 -1.53 33.93
CA ASP A 108 -38.69 -0.55 33.82
C ASP A 108 -39.26 -0.42 32.38
N GLY A 109 -38.72 -1.18 31.42
CA GLY A 109 -39.09 -1.11 30.01
C GLY A 109 -38.40 0.01 29.24
N SER A 110 -37.51 0.78 29.87
CA SER A 110 -36.73 1.81 29.17
C SER A 110 -35.68 1.16 28.25
N VAL A 111 -35.52 1.69 27.04
CA VAL A 111 -34.49 1.22 26.10
C VAL A 111 -33.30 2.17 26.17
N THR A 112 -32.15 1.65 26.60
CA THR A 112 -30.88 2.37 26.61
C THR A 112 -29.98 1.83 25.51
N TYR A 113 -29.40 2.72 24.71
CA TYR A 113 -28.49 2.35 23.63
C TYR A 113 -27.05 2.38 24.15
N VAL A 114 -26.34 1.26 24.05
CA VAL A 114 -24.93 1.14 24.45
C VAL A 114 -24.11 0.81 23.20
N PRO A 115 -23.01 1.53 22.93
CA PRO A 115 -22.11 1.18 21.84
C PRO A 115 -21.52 -0.22 22.08
N ASP A 116 -21.64 -1.10 21.09
CA ASP A 116 -21.13 -2.47 21.10
C ASP A 116 -20.11 -2.61 19.96
N PHE A 117 -19.01 -1.86 20.07
CA PHE A 117 -17.89 -1.97 19.15
C PHE A 117 -16.57 -2.13 19.92
N GLU A 118 -15.71 -3.00 19.42
CA GLU A 118 -14.32 -3.12 19.84
C GLU A 118 -13.48 -2.25 18.90
N ILE A 119 -12.69 -1.33 19.46
CA ILE A 119 -11.68 -0.63 18.67
C ILE A 119 -10.55 -1.64 18.43
N VAL A 120 -10.62 -2.34 17.31
CA VAL A 120 -9.52 -3.18 16.85
C VAL A 120 -8.36 -2.25 16.51
N ASN A 121 -7.23 -2.43 17.21
CA ASN A 121 -6.03 -1.69 16.83
C ASN A 121 -5.46 -2.32 15.55
N ASP A 122 -5.73 -1.68 14.41
CA ASP A 122 -5.21 -2.05 13.10
C ASP A 122 -3.77 -1.54 12.86
N ASP A 123 -3.12 -0.95 13.88
CA ASP A 123 -1.73 -0.54 13.79
C ASP A 123 -0.84 -1.75 13.44
N PRO A 124 0.18 -1.54 12.59
CA PRO A 124 1.11 -2.61 12.28
C PRO A 124 1.83 -3.05 13.55
N THR A 125 1.83 -4.36 13.78
CA THR A 125 2.58 -4.97 14.87
C THR A 125 4.06 -4.61 14.76
N PRO A 126 4.83 -4.56 15.87
CA PRO A 126 6.26 -4.27 15.83
C PRO A 126 7.04 -5.19 14.87
N ALA A 127 6.62 -6.45 14.74
CA ALA A 127 7.20 -7.41 13.80
C ALA A 127 6.94 -7.02 12.32
N GLN A 128 5.74 -6.51 12.00
CA GLN A 128 5.43 -6.02 10.65
C GLN A 128 6.21 -4.75 10.32
N ILE A 129 6.33 -3.81 11.27
CA ILE A 129 7.15 -2.60 11.10
C ILE A 129 8.60 -3.00 10.83
N PHE A 130 9.14 -3.93 11.61
CA PHE A 130 10.49 -4.43 11.45
C PHE A 130 10.73 -5.12 10.10
N ALA A 131 9.81 -5.99 9.67
CA ALA A 131 9.88 -6.62 8.36
C ALA A 131 9.84 -5.60 7.22
N ALA A 132 8.99 -4.56 7.33
CA ALA A 132 8.93 -3.47 6.36
C ALA A 132 10.25 -2.69 6.29
N LYS A 133 10.88 -2.40 7.44
CA LYS A 133 12.20 -1.74 7.48
C LYS A 133 13.29 -2.60 6.80
N LYS A 134 13.32 -3.91 7.06
CA LYS A 134 14.25 -4.83 6.36
C LYS A 134 14.02 -4.81 4.84
N ALA A 135 12.76 -4.87 4.40
CA ALA A 135 12.43 -4.81 2.98
C ALA A 135 12.90 -3.50 2.32
N LEU A 136 12.78 -2.37 3.01
CA LEU A 136 13.30 -1.08 2.53
C LEU A 136 14.82 -1.09 2.38
N LEU A 137 15.55 -1.64 3.34
CA LEU A 137 17.02 -1.76 3.27
C LEU A 137 17.45 -2.66 2.10
N LEU A 138 16.78 -3.81 1.93
CA LEU A 138 17.05 -4.73 0.81
C LEU A 138 16.81 -4.04 -0.56
N ASN A 139 15.71 -3.28 -0.69
CA ASN A 139 15.43 -2.52 -1.90
C ASN A 139 16.48 -1.43 -2.16
N ALA A 140 16.95 -0.76 -1.10
CA ALA A 140 18.01 0.25 -1.21
C ALA A 140 19.36 -0.36 -1.62
N VAL A 141 19.72 -1.53 -1.09
CA VAL A 141 20.89 -2.31 -1.53
C VAL A 141 20.78 -2.67 -3.00
N HIS A 142 19.63 -3.20 -3.42
CA HIS A 142 19.39 -3.54 -4.82
C HIS A 142 19.54 -2.31 -5.74
N HIS A 143 18.98 -1.16 -5.37
CA HIS A 143 19.13 0.06 -6.15
C HIS A 143 20.59 0.52 -6.23
N ALA A 144 21.31 0.50 -5.11
CA ALA A 144 22.72 0.88 -5.07
C ALA A 144 23.60 -0.06 -5.91
N GLU A 145 23.32 -1.36 -5.88
CA GLU A 145 23.97 -2.36 -6.73
C GLU A 145 23.73 -2.05 -8.22
N GLN A 146 22.48 -1.81 -8.62
CA GLN A 146 22.14 -1.49 -10.01
C GLN A 146 22.84 -0.23 -10.50
N GLU A 147 22.91 0.82 -9.69
CA GLU A 147 23.64 2.04 -10.05
C GLU A 147 25.15 1.80 -10.21
N ALA A 148 25.77 1.03 -9.30
CA ALA A 148 27.19 0.67 -9.41
C ALA A 148 27.47 -0.19 -10.66
N LEU A 149 26.58 -1.13 -10.99
CA LEU A 149 26.67 -1.95 -12.19
C LEU A 149 26.51 -1.13 -13.47
N LYS A 150 25.59 -0.15 -13.51
CA LYS A 150 25.42 0.76 -14.66
C LYS A 150 26.68 1.58 -14.93
N GLN A 151 27.40 2.00 -13.89
CA GLN A 151 28.65 2.76 -14.03
C GLN A 151 29.83 1.89 -14.50
N THR A 152 29.84 0.61 -14.14
CA THR A 152 30.95 -0.31 -14.43
C THR A 152 30.78 -1.02 -15.77
N GLN A 153 29.55 -1.41 -16.11
CA GLN A 153 29.27 -2.15 -17.32
C GLN A 153 29.20 -1.22 -18.54
N LEU A 154 29.65 -1.73 -19.69
CA LEU A 154 29.49 -1.01 -20.96
C LEU A 154 27.99 -0.80 -21.25
N PRO A 155 27.60 0.31 -21.90
CA PRO A 155 26.25 0.49 -22.42
C PRO A 155 25.86 -0.70 -23.31
N LEU A 156 24.57 -1.09 -23.29
CA LEU A 156 24.08 -2.31 -23.94
C LEU A 156 24.54 -2.45 -25.40
N GLY A 157 24.49 -1.36 -26.18
CA GLY A 157 24.93 -1.35 -27.58
C GLY A 157 26.42 -1.62 -27.81
N LYS A 158 27.28 -1.38 -26.80
CA LYS A 158 28.73 -1.62 -26.88
C LYS A 158 29.14 -3.00 -26.37
N ARG A 159 28.30 -3.68 -25.58
CA ARG A 159 28.61 -5.01 -25.01
C ARG A 159 28.88 -6.03 -26.09
N ARG A 160 27.93 -6.17 -27.03
CA ARG A 160 28.03 -7.15 -28.11
C ARG A 160 29.28 -6.97 -28.98
N LEU A 161 29.67 -5.72 -29.25
CA LEU A 161 30.88 -5.44 -30.03
C LEU A 161 32.15 -5.79 -29.25
N ALA A 162 32.19 -5.49 -27.95
CA ALA A 162 33.26 -5.89 -27.06
C ALA A 162 33.40 -7.41 -26.96
N ASP A 163 32.28 -8.12 -26.82
CA ASP A 163 32.27 -9.59 -26.69
C ASP A 163 32.73 -10.27 -27.99
N LEU A 164 32.24 -9.82 -29.15
CA LEU A 164 32.69 -10.33 -30.45
C LEU A 164 34.20 -10.09 -30.64
N ARG A 165 34.68 -8.89 -30.31
CA ARG A 165 36.11 -8.57 -30.38
C ARG A 165 36.94 -9.45 -29.44
N GLU A 166 36.47 -9.71 -28.22
CA GLU A 166 37.15 -10.62 -27.29
C GLU A 166 37.23 -12.04 -27.85
N VAL A 167 36.15 -12.54 -28.48
CA VAL A 167 36.13 -13.86 -29.15
C VAL A 167 37.12 -13.90 -30.31
N ASP A 168 37.12 -12.87 -31.16
CA ASP A 168 38.03 -12.78 -32.31
C ASP A 168 39.50 -12.77 -31.85
N ILE A 169 39.83 -11.99 -30.80
CA ILE A 169 41.18 -11.92 -30.23
C ILE A 169 41.58 -13.27 -29.63
N ARG A 170 40.68 -13.94 -28.90
CA ARG A 170 40.97 -15.25 -28.28
C ARG A 170 41.10 -16.39 -29.28
N GLY A 171 40.45 -16.27 -30.44
CA GLY A 171 40.56 -17.23 -31.54
C GLY A 171 41.76 -17.00 -32.46
N ALA A 172 42.39 -15.82 -32.41
CA ALA A 172 43.55 -15.49 -33.23
C ALA A 172 44.82 -16.24 -32.79
N ASP A 173 45.78 -16.41 -33.71
CA ASP A 173 47.11 -16.94 -33.37
C ASP A 173 47.77 -16.01 -32.34
N PRO A 174 48.25 -16.51 -31.18
CA PRO A 174 48.88 -15.69 -30.15
C PRO A 174 50.06 -14.85 -30.67
N ARG A 175 50.72 -15.23 -31.77
CA ARG A 175 51.79 -14.46 -32.42
C ARG A 175 51.29 -13.22 -33.16
N THR A 176 50.00 -13.15 -33.46
CA THR A 176 49.36 -12.05 -34.20
C THR A 176 48.64 -11.05 -33.31
N ILE A 177 48.47 -11.37 -32.02
CA ILE A 177 47.80 -10.51 -31.05
C ILE A 177 48.69 -9.30 -30.76
N GLY A 178 48.24 -8.11 -31.16
CA GLY A 178 48.94 -6.86 -30.90
C GLY A 178 48.75 -6.35 -29.47
N ALA A 179 49.56 -5.37 -29.07
CA ALA A 179 49.47 -4.74 -27.75
C ALA A 179 48.09 -4.13 -27.45
N ALA A 180 47.39 -3.60 -28.47
CA ALA A 180 46.05 -3.04 -28.32
C ALA A 180 45.00 -4.10 -27.95
N ASP A 181 45.16 -5.33 -28.44
CA ASP A 181 44.25 -6.43 -28.15
C ASP A 181 44.52 -7.02 -26.76
N GLN A 182 45.79 -7.09 -26.35
CA GLN A 182 46.15 -7.43 -24.97
C GLN A 182 45.57 -6.42 -23.98
N GLN A 183 45.67 -5.12 -24.28
CA GLN A 183 45.04 -4.09 -23.45
C GLN A 183 43.53 -4.25 -23.41
N HIS A 184 42.89 -4.57 -24.54
CA HIS A 184 41.44 -4.82 -24.57
C HIS A 184 41.03 -5.98 -23.65
N LEU A 185 41.77 -7.09 -23.69
CA LEU A 185 41.52 -8.24 -22.81
C LEU A 185 41.69 -7.87 -21.34
N ALA A 186 42.77 -7.14 -21.00
CA ALA A 186 43.01 -6.66 -19.63
C ALA A 186 41.89 -5.72 -19.15
N ASP A 187 41.39 -4.84 -20.02
CA ASP A 187 40.27 -3.95 -19.70
C ASP A 187 38.96 -4.73 -19.45
N GLN A 188 38.70 -5.80 -20.22
CA GLN A 188 37.53 -6.67 -19.99
C GLN A 188 37.65 -7.43 -18.67
N GLU A 189 38.82 -8.00 -18.38
CA GLU A 189 39.07 -8.71 -17.13
C GLU A 189 38.92 -7.77 -15.93
N SER A 190 39.47 -6.55 -16.03
CA SER A 190 39.30 -5.50 -15.02
C SER A 190 37.82 -5.16 -14.79
N ARG A 191 37.02 -5.04 -15.87
CA ARG A 191 35.56 -4.81 -15.76
C ARG A 191 34.85 -5.97 -15.08
N ARG A 192 35.15 -7.21 -15.45
CA ARG A 192 34.58 -8.42 -14.81
C ARG A 192 34.91 -8.48 -13.33
N ALA A 193 36.17 -8.26 -12.97
CA ALA A 193 36.62 -8.23 -11.58
C ALA A 193 35.88 -7.16 -10.75
N LYS A 194 35.63 -5.97 -11.34
CA LYS A 194 34.83 -4.92 -10.68
C LYS A 194 33.37 -5.31 -10.50
N VAL A 195 32.74 -5.91 -11.51
CA VAL A 195 31.36 -6.42 -11.41
C VAL A 195 31.26 -7.49 -10.31
N ASP A 196 32.18 -8.45 -10.29
CA ASP A 196 32.20 -9.51 -9.27
C ASP A 196 32.39 -8.95 -7.85
N ALA A 197 33.23 -7.92 -7.70
CA ALA A 197 33.43 -7.24 -6.42
C ALA A 197 32.14 -6.54 -5.94
N ILE A 198 31.43 -5.86 -6.84
CA ILE A 198 30.13 -5.22 -6.53
C ILE A 198 29.11 -6.27 -6.08
N VAL A 199 28.96 -7.37 -6.84
CA VAL A 199 27.99 -8.43 -6.54
C VAL A 199 28.31 -9.10 -5.19
N ARG A 200 29.59 -9.39 -4.90
CA ARG A 200 29.98 -9.95 -3.60
C ARG A 200 29.72 -8.98 -2.46
N ALA A 201 30.00 -7.69 -2.63
CA ALA A 201 29.72 -6.68 -1.62
C ALA A 201 28.20 -6.57 -1.37
N ALA A 202 27.37 -6.56 -2.41
CA ALA A 202 25.92 -6.52 -2.27
C ALA A 202 25.37 -7.78 -1.58
N ALA A 203 25.91 -8.96 -1.90
CA ALA A 203 25.55 -10.22 -1.24
C ALA A 203 25.93 -10.20 0.25
N GLN A 204 27.10 -9.70 0.60
CA GLN A 204 27.52 -9.55 2.00
C GLN A 204 26.57 -8.62 2.76
N VAL A 205 26.27 -7.44 2.21
CA VAL A 205 25.36 -6.47 2.85
C VAL A 205 23.94 -7.04 2.99
N THR A 206 23.48 -7.82 2.02
CA THR A 206 22.19 -8.52 2.09
C THR A 206 22.18 -9.51 3.26
N SER A 207 23.24 -10.29 3.42
CA SER A 207 23.42 -11.19 4.57
C SER A 207 23.43 -10.41 5.89
N ASP A 208 24.17 -9.29 5.96
CA ASP A 208 24.25 -8.46 7.16
C ASP A 208 22.87 -7.87 7.55
N ILE A 209 22.02 -7.55 6.56
CA ILE A 209 20.64 -7.10 6.79
C ILE A 209 19.76 -8.20 7.37
N GLU A 210 19.96 -9.46 6.96
CA GLU A 210 19.20 -10.59 7.49
C GLU A 210 19.45 -10.78 8.99
N ASP A 211 20.68 -10.52 9.45
CA ASP A 211 21.11 -10.61 10.85
C ASP A 211 20.70 -9.41 11.72
N LEU A 212 20.09 -8.36 11.14
CA LEU A 212 19.57 -7.23 11.91
C LEU A 212 18.45 -7.66 12.85
N THR A 213 18.32 -6.91 13.94
CA THR A 213 17.31 -7.04 15.01
C THR A 213 16.51 -5.74 15.11
N THR A 214 15.44 -5.76 15.91
CA THR A 214 14.61 -4.56 16.15
C THR A 214 15.39 -3.37 16.70
N ASP A 215 16.49 -3.64 17.39
CA ASP A 215 17.24 -2.62 18.15
C ASP A 215 18.31 -1.93 17.32
N ASN A 216 18.80 -2.57 16.26
CA ASN A 216 19.91 -2.06 15.44
C ASN A 216 19.52 -1.69 14.00
N VAL A 217 18.32 -2.06 13.53
CA VAL A 217 17.88 -1.82 12.15
C VAL A 217 17.91 -0.34 11.75
N ASP A 218 17.64 0.57 12.70
CA ASP A 218 17.61 2.02 12.44
C ASP A 218 19.00 2.66 12.39
N THR A 219 20.03 1.95 12.84
CA THR A 219 21.43 2.41 12.81
C THR A 219 22.23 1.85 11.63
N PHE A 220 21.65 0.89 10.91
CA PHE A 220 22.32 0.26 9.78
C PHE A 220 22.53 1.24 8.64
N THR A 221 23.77 1.39 8.18
CA THR A 221 24.13 2.25 7.06
C THR A 221 24.61 1.38 5.92
N ILE A 222 23.99 1.53 4.74
CA ILE A 222 24.39 0.79 3.54
C ILE A 222 25.75 1.31 3.09
N PRO A 223 26.78 0.46 3.04
CA PRO A 223 28.08 0.90 2.53
C PRO A 223 27.94 1.25 1.06
N ILE A 224 28.58 2.36 0.65
CA ILE A 224 28.69 2.68 -0.76
C ILE A 224 29.49 1.55 -1.42
N PHE A 225 28.95 0.96 -2.48
CA PHE A 225 29.71 0.05 -3.34
C PHE A 225 30.78 0.86 -4.06
N ALA A 226 31.87 1.15 -3.35
CA ALA A 226 33.01 1.83 -3.91
C ALA A 226 33.43 1.01 -5.13
N THR A 227 33.49 1.69 -6.28
CA THR A 227 34.18 1.15 -7.45
C THR A 227 35.61 0.95 -6.99
N ALA A 228 35.93 -0.28 -6.56
CA ALA A 228 37.23 -0.61 -6.00
C ALA A 228 38.29 0.01 -6.91
N ALA A 229 39.14 0.87 -6.32
CA ALA A 229 40.26 1.45 -7.04
C ALA A 229 40.94 0.30 -7.77
N PRO A 230 41.19 0.41 -9.09
CA PRO A 230 41.73 -0.69 -9.87
C PRO A 230 42.95 -1.19 -9.11
N ALA A 231 42.93 -2.47 -8.70
CA ALA A 231 44.06 -3.09 -8.01
C ALA A 231 45.31 -2.70 -8.80
N SER A 232 46.22 -1.96 -8.16
CA SER A 232 47.39 -1.36 -8.82
C SER A 232 47.97 -2.40 -9.76
N ALA A 233 47.96 -2.08 -11.06
CA ALA A 233 48.39 -2.99 -12.11
C ALA A 233 49.75 -3.59 -11.69
N PRO A 234 49.95 -4.91 -11.82
CA PRO A 234 51.23 -5.53 -11.47
C PRO A 234 52.33 -4.74 -12.16
N GLY A 235 53.23 -4.18 -11.35
CA GLY A 235 54.18 -3.15 -11.75
C GLY A 235 54.77 -3.46 -13.11
N ARG A 236 54.50 -2.57 -14.07
CA ARG A 236 55.14 -2.63 -15.39
C ARG A 236 56.64 -2.73 -15.12
N PRO A 237 57.35 -3.79 -15.57
CA PRO A 237 58.78 -3.87 -15.35
C PRO A 237 59.37 -2.60 -15.96
N GLU A 238 60.07 -1.81 -15.13
CA GLU A 238 60.78 -0.64 -15.60
C GLU A 238 61.74 -1.14 -16.68
N ALA A 239 61.44 -0.79 -17.94
CA ALA A 239 62.34 -1.03 -19.03
C ALA A 239 63.58 -0.16 -18.77
N GLY A 240 64.61 -0.76 -18.18
CA GLY A 240 65.93 -0.18 -18.05
C GLY A 240 66.43 0.18 -19.44
N ALA A 241 66.26 1.43 -19.82
CA ALA A 241 66.86 2.00 -21.00
C ALA A 241 68.35 2.25 -20.70
N GLU A 242 69.17 1.21 -20.85
CA GLU A 242 70.61 1.39 -21.01
C GLU A 242 70.87 2.07 -22.36
N CYS A 243 70.94 3.40 -22.34
CA CYS A 243 71.43 4.20 -23.45
C CYS A 243 72.95 4.04 -23.53
N VAL A 244 73.43 3.05 -24.30
CA VAL A 244 74.85 2.88 -24.61
C VAL A 244 75.26 3.97 -25.60
N THR A 245 75.82 5.06 -25.08
CA THR A 245 76.55 6.07 -25.88
C THR A 245 77.93 5.54 -26.22
N GLY A 246 78.05 4.85 -27.35
CA GLY A 246 79.35 4.48 -27.94
C GLY A 246 79.99 5.70 -28.63
N GLY A 247 80.92 6.35 -27.94
CA GLY A 247 81.73 7.44 -28.48
C GLY A 247 82.71 6.97 -29.55
N ALA A 248 82.75 7.69 -30.66
CA ALA A 248 83.83 7.62 -31.63
C ALA A 248 85.00 8.48 -31.13
N ALA A 249 86.19 7.89 -31.09
CA ALA A 249 87.47 8.55 -30.81
C ALA A 249 88.30 8.62 -32.12
N PRO A 250 89.26 9.55 -32.23
CA PRO A 250 89.70 10.21 -33.47
C PRO A 250 90.64 9.39 -34.36
#